data_AF-A0A1G2S9X9-F1
#
_entry.id   AF-A0A1G2S9X9-F1
#
_cell.length_a   1.000
_cell.length_b   1.000
_cell.length_c   1.000
_cell.angle_alpha   90.00
_cell.angle_beta   90.00
_cell.angle_gamma   90.00
#
_symmetry.space_group_name_H-M   'P 1'
#
loop_
_entity.id
_entity.type
_entity.pdbx_description
1 polymer ?
#
loop_
_entity_poly.entity_id
_entity_poly.type
_entity_poly.pdbx_seq_one_letter_code
_entity_poly.pdbx_strand_id
1 'polypeptide(L)'
;MSQLTKKIRASISGVSPRDLIYPGIVLFFFIIVGILFFLATQFIAKNINNAFLGDTETEPNTLNVANYTLVANKLGISAIPQKNTISTPSAVSSTTTKKTSVTQVSNVSDINSLTINILNSTTKKGVASALAQSLESLGYARATTGNEKKLYATTTIIIKENRSSFGPALLEEVKKFYSEVTMATTTEVANFDVTVIIGTH
;
A
#
# COMPACT_ATOMS: atom_id res chain seq x y z
N MET A 1 17.23 57.49 21.84
CA MET A 1 15.86 56.91 21.75
C MET A 1 15.17 57.50 20.54
N SER A 2 14.80 56.68 19.56
CA SER A 2 14.28 57.14 18.26
C SER A 2 12.92 57.86 18.42
N GLN A 3 12.66 58.90 17.62
CA GLN A 3 11.34 59.57 17.53
C GLN A 3 10.18 58.56 17.35
N LEU A 4 10.49 57.45 16.69
CA LEU A 4 9.59 56.32 16.46
C LEU A 4 9.12 55.66 17.76
N THR A 5 10.03 55.47 18.74
CA THR A 5 9.69 54.84 20.02
C THR A 5 8.85 55.75 20.93
N LYS A 6 9.03 57.08 20.81
CA LYS A 6 8.19 58.07 21.53
C LYS A 6 6.77 58.11 20.97
N LYS A 7 6.62 58.07 19.64
CA LYS A 7 5.32 58.09 18.96
C LYS A 7 4.49 56.83 19.25
N ILE A 8 5.13 55.66 19.27
CA ILE A 8 4.49 54.38 19.64
C ILE A 8 3.99 54.41 21.10
N ARG A 9 4.82 54.90 22.04
CA ARG A 9 4.44 54.97 23.46
C ARG A 9 3.24 55.88 23.71
N ALA A 10 3.16 57.03 23.04
CA ALA A 10 2.05 57.97 23.21
C ALA A 10 0.73 57.43 22.65
N SER A 11 0.77 56.62 21.59
CA SER A 11 -0.43 55.98 21.02
C SER A 11 -0.96 54.81 21.87
N ILE A 12 -0.12 54.17 22.68
CA ILE A 12 -0.51 53.02 23.52
C ILE A 12 -1.10 53.47 24.88
N SER A 13 -0.74 54.65 25.39
CA SER A 13 -1.19 55.13 26.71
C SER A 13 -2.65 55.59 26.76
N GLY A 14 -3.34 55.72 25.62
CA GLY A 14 -4.74 56.18 25.55
C GLY A 14 -5.79 55.07 25.46
N VAL A 15 -5.37 53.79 25.42
CA VAL A 15 -6.28 52.67 25.17
C VAL A 15 -6.60 51.96 26.48
N SER A 16 -7.89 51.82 26.79
CA SER A 16 -8.33 51.09 27.98
C SER A 16 -8.02 49.59 27.83
N PRO A 17 -7.61 48.88 28.90
CA PRO A 17 -7.36 47.44 28.85
C PRO A 17 -8.55 46.63 28.34
N ARG A 18 -9.78 47.15 28.53
CA ARG A 18 -11.03 46.51 28.10
C ARG A 18 -11.20 46.50 26.57
N ASP A 19 -10.69 47.52 25.90
CA ASP A 19 -10.76 47.63 24.44
C ASP A 19 -9.72 46.74 23.73
N LEU A 20 -8.73 46.25 24.49
CA LEU A 20 -7.72 45.30 24.00
C LEU A 20 -8.15 43.83 24.11
N ILE A 21 -9.23 43.52 24.84
CA ILE A 21 -9.65 42.13 25.10
C ILE A 21 -10.04 41.42 23.80
N TYR A 22 -10.94 42.02 23.01
CA TYR A 22 -11.40 41.46 21.74
C TYR A 22 -10.27 41.27 20.70
N PRO A 23 -9.47 42.30 20.37
CA PRO A 23 -8.36 42.11 19.44
C PRO A 23 -7.31 41.13 19.99
N GLY A 24 -7.12 41.05 21.31
CA GLY A 24 -6.26 40.06 21.95
C GLY A 24 -6.75 38.62 21.76
N ILE A 25 -8.04 38.36 21.94
CA ILE A 25 -8.66 37.04 21.70
C ILE A 25 -8.55 36.64 20.22
N VAL A 26 -8.82 37.58 19.31
CA VAL A 26 -8.70 37.33 17.86
C VAL A 26 -7.26 37.01 17.49
N LEU A 27 -6.28 37.77 17.99
CA LEU A 27 -4.86 37.49 17.79
C LEU A 27 -4.48 36.10 18.32
N PHE A 28 -4.94 35.76 19.53
CA PHE A 28 -4.69 34.46 20.15
C PHE A 28 -5.29 33.31 19.32
N PHE A 29 -6.49 33.49 18.78
CA PHE A 29 -7.12 32.51 17.89
C PHE A 29 -6.27 32.28 16.63
N PHE A 30 -5.78 33.33 15.98
CA PHE A 30 -4.90 33.18 14.82
C PHE A 30 -3.57 32.51 15.16
N ILE A 31 -3.01 32.77 16.35
CA ILE A 31 -1.81 32.08 16.84
C ILE A 31 -2.09 30.58 16.99
N ILE A 32 -3.21 30.19 17.61
CA ILE A 32 -3.59 28.78 17.76
C ILE A 32 -3.76 28.12 16.39
N VAL A 33 -4.50 28.76 15.47
CA VAL A 33 -4.71 28.24 14.12
C VAL A 33 -3.37 28.06 13.39
N GLY A 34 -2.45 29.03 13.51
CA GLY A 34 -1.12 28.95 12.93
C GLY A 34 -0.29 27.79 13.51
N ILE A 35 -0.34 27.57 14.82
CA ILE A 35 0.34 26.44 15.48
C ILE A 35 -0.24 25.11 14.99
N LEU A 36 -1.57 24.99 14.93
CA LEU A 36 -2.23 23.77 14.44
C LEU A 36 -1.86 23.48 12.98
N PHE A 37 -1.85 24.51 12.14
CA PHE A 37 -1.44 24.39 10.74
C PHE A 37 0.04 23.95 10.61
N PHE A 38 0.92 24.52 11.43
CA PHE A 38 2.34 24.13 11.44
C PHE A 38 2.54 22.68 11.88
N LEU A 39 1.85 22.25 12.94
CA LEU A 39 1.88 20.86 13.42
C LEU A 39 1.36 19.89 12.34
N ALA A 40 0.25 20.24 11.69
CA ALA A 40 -0.30 19.44 10.60
C ALA A 40 0.71 19.33 9.43
N THR A 41 1.29 20.45 9.01
CA THR A 41 2.28 20.48 7.92
C THR A 41 3.50 19.61 8.26
N GLN A 42 4.01 19.70 9.49
CA GLN A 42 5.12 18.88 9.95
C GLN A 42 4.78 17.38 9.99
N PHE A 43 3.56 17.03 10.40
CA PHE A 43 3.07 15.66 10.41
C PHE A 43 2.97 15.08 8.99
N ILE A 44 2.38 15.83 8.05
CA ILE A 44 2.31 15.44 6.65
C ILE A 44 3.71 15.27 6.06
N ALA A 45 4.61 16.23 6.27
CA ALA A 45 5.96 16.18 5.74
C ALA A 45 6.75 14.98 6.26
N LYS A 46 6.66 14.67 7.56
CA LYS A 46 7.30 13.47 8.14
C LYS A 46 6.72 12.18 7.58
N ASN A 47 5.39 12.11 7.43
CA ASN A 47 4.74 10.90 6.94
C ASN A 47 5.04 10.65 5.45
N ILE A 48 5.10 11.71 4.65
CA ILE A 48 5.55 11.64 3.24
C ILE A 48 7.01 11.20 3.18
N ASN A 49 7.91 11.85 3.93
CA ASN A 49 9.32 11.48 3.92
C ASN A 49 9.56 10.02 4.32
N ASN A 50 8.83 9.52 5.31
CA ASN A 50 8.88 8.12 5.72
C ASN A 50 8.26 7.16 4.71
N ALA A 51 7.28 7.61 3.90
CA ALA A 51 6.70 6.80 2.83
C ALA A 51 7.59 6.70 1.59
N PHE A 52 8.49 7.67 1.38
CA PHE A 52 9.41 7.71 0.24
C PHE A 52 10.85 7.30 0.58
N LEU A 53 11.24 7.28 1.86
CA LEU A 53 12.44 6.60 2.35
C LEU A 53 12.10 5.11 2.59
N GLY A 54 11.76 4.40 1.53
CA GLY A 54 11.71 2.94 1.57
C GLY A 54 13.10 2.41 1.93
N ASP A 55 13.15 1.56 2.95
CA ASP A 55 14.29 0.82 3.50
C ASP A 55 15.59 0.94 2.70
N THR A 56 16.32 2.03 2.89
CA THR A 56 17.77 2.06 2.68
C THR A 56 18.46 1.54 3.94
N GLU A 57 18.08 0.34 4.38
CA GLU A 57 18.96 -0.47 5.20
C GLU A 57 19.60 -1.51 4.28
N THR A 58 20.87 -1.25 4.03
CA THR A 58 21.87 -2.13 3.46
C THR A 58 21.82 -3.55 4.03
N GLU A 59 21.15 -4.46 3.34
CA GLU A 59 21.70 -5.80 3.08
C GLU A 59 21.31 -6.23 1.65
N PRO A 60 22.29 -6.54 0.77
CA PRO A 60 21.95 -7.14 -0.50
C PRO A 60 21.28 -8.48 -0.20
N ASN A 61 20.05 -8.66 -0.67
CA ASN A 61 19.34 -9.94 -0.74
C ASN A 61 20.23 -10.96 -1.46
N THR A 62 21.13 -11.62 -0.73
CA THR A 62 21.92 -12.72 -1.24
C THR A 62 20.98 -13.90 -1.31
N LEU A 63 20.51 -14.16 -2.52
CA LEU A 63 19.76 -15.36 -2.87
C LEU A 63 20.48 -16.57 -2.27
N ASN A 64 19.89 -17.22 -1.27
CA ASN A 64 20.48 -18.37 -0.62
C ASN A 64 20.39 -19.58 -1.56
N VAL A 65 21.34 -19.65 -2.49
CA VAL A 65 21.41 -20.63 -3.58
C VAL A 65 21.43 -22.06 -3.03
N ALA A 66 21.93 -22.28 -1.81
CA ALA A 66 21.97 -23.59 -1.16
C ALA A 66 20.58 -24.14 -0.82
N ASN A 67 19.66 -23.27 -0.38
CA ASN A 67 18.28 -23.69 -0.14
C ASN A 67 17.53 -23.96 -1.45
N TYR A 68 17.85 -23.20 -2.50
CA TYR A 68 17.24 -23.38 -3.81
C TYR A 68 17.68 -24.69 -4.50
N THR A 69 18.95 -25.07 -4.36
CA THR A 69 19.47 -26.34 -4.92
C THR A 69 18.93 -27.57 -4.20
N LEU A 70 18.69 -27.50 -2.88
CA LEU A 70 18.03 -28.57 -2.11
C LEU A 70 16.60 -28.81 -2.58
N VAL A 71 15.84 -27.74 -2.83
CA VAL A 71 14.45 -27.83 -3.30
C VAL A 71 14.41 -28.29 -4.77
N ALA A 72 15.28 -27.78 -5.63
CA ALA A 72 15.39 -28.22 -7.02
C ALA A 72 15.75 -29.71 -7.14
N ASN A 73 16.67 -30.22 -6.30
CA ASN A 73 17.01 -31.64 -6.26
C ASN A 73 15.86 -32.51 -5.74
N LYS A 74 15.07 -32.03 -4.77
CA LYS A 74 13.86 -32.74 -4.31
C LYS A 74 12.73 -32.74 -5.34
N LEU A 75 12.70 -31.74 -6.23
CA LEU A 75 11.72 -31.60 -7.31
C LEU A 75 12.18 -32.26 -8.63
N GLY A 76 13.38 -32.86 -8.67
CA GLY A 76 13.92 -33.50 -9.88
C GLY A 76 14.27 -32.53 -11.02
N ILE A 77 14.43 -31.23 -10.72
CA ILE A 77 14.72 -30.20 -11.71
C ILE A 77 16.23 -29.98 -11.74
N SER A 78 16.90 -30.39 -12.82
CA SER A 78 18.32 -30.10 -13.02
C SER A 78 18.51 -28.60 -13.30
N ALA A 79 18.91 -27.85 -12.27
CA ALA A 79 19.19 -26.43 -12.37
C ALA A 79 20.54 -26.20 -13.07
N ILE A 80 20.53 -26.18 -14.40
CA ILE A 80 21.63 -25.57 -15.18
C ILE A 80 21.33 -24.06 -15.24
N PRO A 81 22.18 -23.18 -14.69
CA PRO A 81 21.96 -21.75 -14.81
C PRO A 81 22.18 -21.31 -16.26
N GLN A 82 21.10 -20.99 -16.95
CA GLN A 82 21.14 -20.45 -18.31
C GLN A 82 21.69 -19.01 -18.24
N LYS A 83 22.93 -18.83 -18.68
CA LYS A 83 23.60 -17.54 -18.85
C LYS A 83 22.83 -16.69 -19.86
N ASN A 84 22.01 -15.76 -19.39
CA ASN A 84 21.37 -14.75 -20.24
C ASN A 84 22.44 -13.88 -20.88
N THR A 85 22.67 -14.07 -22.18
CA THR A 85 23.49 -13.17 -23.00
C THR A 85 22.52 -12.17 -23.63
N ILE A 86 22.65 -10.91 -23.23
CA ILE A 86 21.90 -9.77 -23.78
C ILE A 86 22.21 -9.67 -25.27
N SER A 87 21.18 -9.81 -26.11
CA SER A 87 21.26 -9.53 -27.55
C SER A 87 20.29 -8.39 -27.88
N THR A 88 20.85 -7.31 -28.41
CA THR A 88 20.21 -6.11 -28.94
C THR A 88 19.27 -6.41 -30.11
N PRO A 89 18.17 -5.66 -30.32
CA PRO A 89 17.27 -5.90 -31.45
C PRO A 89 17.76 -5.17 -32.70
N SER A 90 17.96 -5.92 -33.79
CA SER A 90 18.04 -5.37 -35.15
C SER A 90 16.80 -5.81 -35.91
N ALA A 91 16.06 -4.84 -36.44
CA ALA A 91 14.81 -5.01 -37.15
C ALA A 91 15.05 -5.29 -38.64
N VAL A 92 14.43 -6.33 -39.22
CA VAL A 92 13.85 -6.30 -40.60
C VAL A 92 12.75 -7.38 -40.75
N SER A 93 11.52 -6.89 -40.93
CA SER A 93 10.43 -7.26 -41.86
C SER A 93 10.32 -8.68 -42.49
N SER A 94 9.11 -9.25 -42.33
CA SER A 94 8.15 -9.67 -43.39
C SER A 94 7.59 -11.12 -43.36
N THR A 95 6.27 -11.17 -43.11
CA THR A 95 5.21 -12.00 -43.74
C THR A 95 5.20 -13.53 -43.56
N THR A 96 4.21 -14.05 -42.80
CA THR A 96 3.04 -14.84 -43.29
C THR A 96 2.43 -15.68 -42.17
N THR A 97 1.22 -15.28 -41.76
CA THR A 97 0.04 -16.10 -41.39
C THR A 97 0.24 -17.38 -40.57
N LYS A 98 0.03 -17.29 -39.25
CA LYS A 98 -0.80 -18.26 -38.55
C LYS A 98 -1.55 -17.58 -37.42
N LYS A 99 -2.87 -17.71 -37.47
CA LYS A 99 -3.84 -17.29 -36.47
C LYS A 99 -3.51 -17.97 -35.13
N THR A 100 -2.66 -17.37 -34.33
CA THR A 100 -2.65 -17.65 -32.89
C THR A 100 -3.60 -16.65 -32.30
N SER A 101 -4.84 -17.11 -32.12
CA SER A 101 -5.75 -16.57 -31.13
C SER A 101 -4.92 -16.36 -29.87
N VAL A 102 -4.58 -15.12 -29.56
CA VAL A 102 -4.23 -14.76 -28.20
C VAL A 102 -5.46 -15.19 -27.43
N THR A 103 -5.32 -16.28 -26.67
CA THR A 103 -6.23 -16.59 -25.58
C THR A 103 -6.17 -15.36 -24.68
N GLN A 104 -7.01 -14.40 -25.01
CA GLN A 104 -7.50 -13.39 -24.10
C GLN A 104 -7.94 -14.23 -22.91
N VAL A 105 -7.20 -14.12 -21.81
CA VAL A 105 -7.54 -14.78 -20.58
C VAL A 105 -8.91 -14.23 -20.19
N SER A 106 -9.95 -14.96 -20.59
CA SER A 106 -11.21 -15.14 -19.89
C SER A 106 -10.92 -15.11 -18.39
N ASN A 107 -11.52 -14.31 -17.52
CA ASN A 107 -12.84 -13.70 -17.54
C ASN A 107 -12.79 -12.44 -16.66
N VAL A 108 -12.98 -11.25 -17.23
CA VAL A 108 -13.46 -10.08 -16.43
C VAL A 108 -14.86 -10.37 -15.86
N SER A 109 -15.58 -11.34 -16.43
CA SER A 109 -16.94 -11.68 -16.04
C SER A 109 -17.05 -12.48 -14.72
N ASP A 110 -15.99 -13.17 -14.27
CA ASP A 110 -16.08 -14.03 -13.07
C ASP A 110 -15.46 -13.39 -11.82
N ILE A 111 -14.58 -12.41 -11.95
CA ILE A 111 -13.93 -11.74 -10.78
C ILE A 111 -14.93 -10.99 -9.90
N ASN A 112 -16.05 -10.54 -10.48
CA ASN A 112 -17.18 -9.94 -9.77
C ASN A 112 -18.06 -10.95 -8.99
N SER A 113 -17.86 -12.26 -9.21
CA SER A 113 -18.63 -13.30 -8.53
C SER A 113 -17.98 -13.81 -7.24
N LEU A 114 -16.73 -13.42 -6.95
CA LEU A 114 -16.01 -13.86 -5.77
C LEU A 114 -16.44 -13.07 -4.53
N THR A 115 -16.77 -13.78 -3.46
CA THR A 115 -16.94 -13.15 -2.15
C THR A 115 -15.58 -12.96 -1.48
N ILE A 116 -15.19 -11.71 -1.26
CA ILE A 116 -13.88 -11.36 -0.69
C ILE A 116 -14.07 -10.80 0.71
N ASN A 117 -13.27 -11.30 1.66
CA ASN A 117 -13.15 -10.79 3.01
C ASN A 117 -11.72 -10.30 3.25
N ILE A 118 -11.56 -9.10 3.78
CA ILE A 118 -10.26 -8.48 4.04
C ILE A 118 -10.17 -8.15 5.52
N LEU A 119 -9.23 -8.79 6.19
CA LEU A 119 -9.01 -8.66 7.63
C LEU A 119 -7.71 -7.91 7.89
N ASN A 120 -7.80 -6.87 8.68
CA ASN A 120 -6.64 -6.12 9.12
C ASN A 120 -6.06 -6.73 10.40
N SER A 121 -4.85 -7.28 10.34
CA SER A 121 -4.13 -7.72 11.54
C SER A 121 -3.16 -6.66 12.08
N THR A 122 -3.15 -5.44 11.53
CA THR A 122 -2.22 -4.38 11.91
C THR A 122 -2.86 -3.36 12.87
N THR A 123 -2.03 -2.52 13.48
CA THR A 123 -2.46 -1.37 14.30
C THR A 123 -2.89 -0.16 13.46
N LYS A 124 -2.66 -0.19 12.14
CA LYS A 124 -2.97 0.91 11.22
C LYS A 124 -4.46 0.86 10.86
N LYS A 125 -5.18 1.94 11.13
CA LYS A 125 -6.62 2.04 10.81
C LYS A 125 -6.83 2.27 9.32
N GLY A 126 -7.85 1.64 8.75
CA GLY A 126 -8.30 1.87 7.37
C GLY A 126 -7.55 1.09 6.28
N VAL A 127 -6.56 0.27 6.64
CA VAL A 127 -5.76 -0.49 5.65
C VAL A 127 -6.59 -1.53 4.90
N ALA A 128 -7.45 -2.28 5.60
CA ALA A 128 -8.38 -3.21 4.96
C ALA A 128 -9.36 -2.51 4.02
N SER A 129 -9.85 -1.32 4.40
CA SER A 129 -10.75 -0.53 3.55
C SER A 129 -10.05 0.04 2.32
N ALA A 130 -8.79 0.45 2.43
CA ALA A 130 -8.00 0.89 1.28
C ALA A 130 -7.78 -0.25 0.29
N LEU A 131 -7.43 -1.46 0.76
CA LEU A 131 -7.28 -2.62 -0.09
C LEU A 131 -8.61 -3.05 -0.75
N ALA A 132 -9.72 -2.97 0.00
CA ALA A 132 -11.05 -3.23 -0.54
C ALA A 132 -11.37 -2.28 -1.71
N GLN A 133 -11.15 -0.98 -1.53
CA GLN A 133 -11.38 0.03 -2.58
C GLN A 133 -10.49 -0.20 -3.80
N SER A 134 -9.22 -0.57 -3.61
CA SER A 134 -8.33 -0.92 -4.71
C SER A 134 -8.84 -2.13 -5.50
N LEU A 135 -9.25 -3.21 -4.83
CA LEU A 135 -9.80 -4.39 -5.50
C LEU A 135 -11.12 -4.09 -6.20
N GLU A 136 -12.01 -3.30 -5.59
CA GLU A 136 -13.26 -2.86 -6.23
C GLU A 136 -12.99 -2.03 -7.50
N SER A 137 -12.00 -1.12 -7.47
CA SER A 137 -11.62 -0.32 -8.64
C SER A 137 -11.09 -1.15 -9.82
N LEU A 138 -10.61 -2.36 -9.56
CA LEU A 138 -10.11 -3.31 -10.55
C LEU A 138 -11.20 -4.27 -11.07
N GLY A 139 -12.43 -4.11 -10.59
CA GLY A 139 -13.57 -4.91 -11.00
C GLY A 139 -13.73 -6.23 -10.24
N TYR A 140 -13.19 -6.32 -9.01
CA TYR A 140 -13.58 -7.39 -8.08
C TYR A 140 -14.89 -7.04 -7.37
N ALA A 141 -15.59 -8.06 -6.87
CA ALA A 141 -16.80 -7.84 -6.07
C ALA A 141 -16.47 -7.04 -4.80
N ARG A 142 -17.49 -6.33 -4.28
CA ARG A 142 -17.38 -5.55 -3.05
C ARG A 142 -16.84 -6.40 -1.90
N ALA A 143 -15.71 -6.01 -1.33
CA ALA A 143 -15.06 -6.78 -0.28
C ALA A 143 -15.64 -6.43 1.10
N THR A 144 -15.85 -7.44 1.94
CA THR A 144 -16.17 -7.24 3.35
C THR A 144 -14.88 -6.93 4.10
N THR A 145 -14.87 -5.90 4.95
CA THR A 145 -13.67 -5.52 5.72
C THR A 145 -13.87 -5.76 7.20
N GLY A 146 -12.84 -6.23 7.89
CA GLY A 146 -12.85 -6.44 9.34
C GLY A 146 -11.47 -6.28 9.96
N ASN A 147 -11.41 -6.49 11.27
CA ASN A 147 -10.15 -6.60 12.01
C ASN A 147 -9.95 -8.06 12.40
N GLU A 148 -8.72 -8.54 12.24
CA GLU A 148 -8.31 -9.83 12.76
C GLU A 148 -7.92 -9.68 14.23
N LYS A 149 -8.25 -10.66 15.07
CA LYS A 149 -7.90 -10.66 16.49
C LYS A 149 -6.44 -11.02 16.73
N LYS A 150 -5.89 -11.86 15.84
CA LYS A 150 -4.51 -12.32 15.89
C LYS A 150 -3.63 -11.45 14.98
N LEU A 151 -2.45 -11.09 15.45
CA LEU A 151 -1.44 -10.38 14.64
C LEU A 151 -0.77 -11.38 13.69
N TYR A 152 -0.67 -11.03 12.40
CA TYR A 152 0.07 -11.79 11.40
C TYR A 152 1.27 -10.98 10.94
N ALA A 153 2.43 -11.64 10.83
CA ALA A 153 3.63 -11.00 10.34
C ALA A 153 3.50 -10.68 8.84
N THR A 154 3.10 -11.67 8.05
CA THR A 154 3.00 -11.55 6.58
C THR A 154 1.55 -11.48 6.10
N THR A 155 1.34 -10.83 4.97
CA THR A 155 0.03 -10.80 4.33
C THR A 155 -0.29 -12.19 3.78
N THR A 156 -1.45 -12.73 4.12
CA THR A 156 -1.85 -14.09 3.74
C THR A 156 -3.15 -14.05 2.95
N ILE A 157 -3.14 -14.63 1.76
CA ILE A 157 -4.33 -14.80 0.93
C ILE A 157 -4.78 -16.25 1.05
N ILE A 158 -5.98 -16.44 1.57
CA ILE A 158 -6.61 -17.74 1.75
C ILE A 158 -7.72 -17.87 0.71
N ILE A 159 -7.64 -18.87 -0.17
CA ILE A 159 -8.58 -19.05 -1.29
C ILE A 159 -9.20 -20.43 -1.20
N LYS A 160 -10.51 -20.54 -1.43
CA LYS A 160 -11.15 -21.85 -1.55
C LYS A 160 -10.59 -22.64 -2.72
N GLU A 161 -10.46 -23.94 -2.55
CA GLU A 161 -9.89 -24.85 -3.57
C GLU A 161 -10.61 -24.73 -4.93
N ASN A 162 -11.95 -24.64 -4.93
CA ASN A 162 -12.78 -24.47 -6.13
C ASN A 162 -12.63 -23.11 -6.84
N ARG A 163 -11.96 -22.13 -6.21
CA ARG A 163 -11.64 -20.80 -6.76
C ARG A 163 -10.14 -20.54 -6.86
N SER A 164 -9.32 -21.57 -6.71
CA SER A 164 -7.85 -21.49 -6.76
C SER A 164 -7.29 -20.88 -8.06
N SER A 165 -8.03 -20.98 -9.17
CA SER A 165 -7.68 -20.37 -10.46
C SER A 165 -7.50 -18.84 -10.39
N PHE A 166 -8.17 -18.17 -9.45
CA PHE A 166 -8.07 -16.72 -9.26
C PHE A 166 -6.87 -16.31 -8.39
N GLY A 167 -6.23 -17.27 -7.71
CA GLY A 167 -5.15 -17.00 -6.77
C GLY A 167 -3.95 -16.29 -7.36
N PRO A 168 -3.38 -16.73 -8.49
CA PRO A 168 -2.24 -16.06 -9.09
C PRO A 168 -2.52 -14.59 -9.45
N ALA A 169 -3.69 -14.29 -10.01
CA ALA A 169 -4.07 -12.92 -10.37
C ALA A 169 -4.23 -12.04 -9.14
N LEU A 170 -4.90 -12.55 -8.10
CA LEU A 170 -5.06 -11.82 -6.84
C LEU A 170 -3.73 -11.62 -6.11
N LEU A 171 -2.84 -12.61 -6.13
CA LEU A 171 -1.51 -12.51 -5.55
C LEU A 171 -0.70 -11.40 -6.20
N GLU A 172 -0.66 -11.35 -7.52
CA GLU A 172 0.03 -10.28 -8.26
C GLU A 172 -0.54 -8.90 -7.90
N GLU A 173 -1.86 -8.79 -7.74
CA GLU A 173 -2.48 -7.53 -7.38
C GLU A 173 -2.16 -7.09 -5.95
N VAL A 174 -2.27 -8.00 -4.98
CA VAL A 174 -1.97 -7.71 -3.57
C VAL A 174 -0.47 -7.44 -3.39
N LYS A 175 0.41 -8.07 -4.18
CA LYS A 175 1.86 -7.81 -4.16
C LYS A 175 2.25 -6.40 -4.57
N LYS A 176 1.39 -5.67 -5.29
CA LYS A 176 1.63 -4.25 -5.58
C LYS A 176 1.53 -3.36 -4.34
N PHE A 177 0.79 -3.83 -3.33
CA PHE A 177 0.54 -3.10 -2.08
C PHE A 177 1.38 -3.64 -0.91
N TYR A 178 1.76 -4.92 -0.95
CA TYR A 178 2.50 -5.60 0.13
C TYR A 178 3.64 -6.44 -0.47
N SER A 179 4.85 -6.28 0.04
CA SER A 179 6.04 -7.00 -0.44
C SER A 179 6.00 -8.49 -0.10
N GLU A 180 5.50 -8.85 1.08
CA GLU A 180 5.43 -10.22 1.57
C GLU A 180 4.00 -10.75 1.58
N VAL A 181 3.67 -11.53 0.55
CA VAL A 181 2.35 -12.14 0.39
C VAL A 181 2.49 -13.65 0.22
N THR A 182 1.82 -14.39 1.10
CA THR A 182 1.73 -15.85 1.04
C THR A 182 0.32 -16.25 0.58
N MET A 183 0.23 -17.35 -0.16
CA MET A 183 -1.05 -17.96 -0.51
C MET A 183 -1.23 -19.27 0.23
N ALA A 184 -2.45 -19.48 0.72
CA ALA A 184 -2.91 -20.74 1.26
C ALA A 184 -4.26 -21.10 0.63
N THR A 185 -4.54 -22.39 0.53
CA THR A 185 -5.86 -22.88 0.18
C THR A 185 -6.63 -23.25 1.44
N THR A 186 -7.96 -23.11 1.39
CA THR A 186 -8.85 -23.53 2.47
C THR A 186 -9.97 -24.42 1.94
N THR A 187 -10.59 -25.16 2.86
CA THR A 187 -11.68 -26.08 2.57
C THR A 187 -12.95 -25.30 2.18
N GLU A 188 -13.86 -25.97 1.45
CA GLU A 188 -15.04 -25.32 0.88
C GLU A 188 -16.07 -24.81 1.91
N VAL A 189 -15.87 -25.14 3.19
CA VAL A 189 -16.77 -24.75 4.31
C VAL A 189 -16.60 -23.28 4.72
N ALA A 190 -15.60 -22.58 4.20
CA ALA A 190 -15.38 -21.17 4.51
C ALA A 190 -16.54 -20.26 4.00
N ASN A 191 -16.90 -19.25 4.79
CA ASN A 191 -18.01 -18.32 4.44
C ASN A 191 -17.70 -17.41 3.24
N PHE A 192 -16.41 -17.24 2.90
CA PHE A 192 -15.94 -16.38 1.82
C PHE A 192 -15.05 -17.17 0.87
N ASP A 193 -15.09 -16.85 -0.41
CA ASP A 193 -14.29 -17.52 -1.44
C ASP A 193 -12.81 -17.14 -1.35
N VAL A 194 -12.56 -15.91 -0.90
CA VAL A 194 -11.24 -15.36 -0.65
C VAL A 194 -11.24 -14.65 0.69
N THR A 195 -10.25 -14.94 1.53
CA THR A 195 -9.93 -14.15 2.73
C THR A 195 -8.51 -13.63 2.64
N VAL A 196 -8.33 -12.32 2.66
CA VAL A 196 -7.02 -11.66 2.71
C VAL A 196 -6.78 -11.17 4.12
N ILE A 197 -5.72 -11.64 4.77
CA ILE A 197 -5.30 -11.18 6.09
C ILE A 197 -4.06 -10.31 5.89
N ILE A 198 -4.18 -9.02 6.20
CA ILE A 198 -3.12 -8.03 6.05
C ILE A 198 -2.16 -8.15 7.24
N GLY A 199 -0.90 -8.46 6.96
CA GLY A 199 0.17 -8.57 7.94
C GLY A 199 0.86 -7.24 8.26
N THR A 200 1.74 -7.24 9.25
CA THR A 200 2.49 -6.05 9.68
C THR A 200 3.72 -5.75 8.83
N HIS A 201 4.24 -6.73 8.08
CA HIS A 201 5.38 -6.62 7.19
C HIS A 201 4.97 -6.53 5.72
#